data_AF-A0A364N9J9-F1
#
_entry.id   AF-A0A364N9J9-F1
#
_cell.length_a   1.000
_cell.length_b   1.000
_cell.length_c   1.000
_cell.angle_alpha   90.00
_cell.angle_beta   90.00
_cell.angle_gamma   90.00
#
_symmetry.space_group_name_H-M   'P 1'
#
loop_
_entity.id
_entity.type
_entity.pdbx_description
1 polymer ?
#
loop_
_entity_poly.entity_id
_entity_poly.type
_entity_poly.pdbx_seq_one_letter_code
_entity_poly.pdbx_strand_id
1 'polypeptide(L)'
;MTLYRQSKHEAALNIAAPTRHSELAMEYTALPPEVNVLLLGDAEVGKSTFLSRLSLGVQPRSDDLPPYELPKLLDIDQPYAFDITLYGRPYRLQFFDTASPLNYTLLHPQFVILCYDISSRASLDSLSSTWLPIVNKHFNYDENLPVMVLGLKRDLRKQWTLAEHGPDKKGKGASVMPHEGLQTAQRMLCDHYAECSALTGELCRQVLEDVARTSAKTTAKDGAKSQGPDMCNTM
;
A
#
# COMPACT_ATOMS: atom_id res chain seq x y z
N MET A 1 -10.31 -21.89 -96.32
CA MET A 1 -11.71 -21.55 -95.98
C MET A 1 -12.01 -22.29 -94.69
N THR A 2 -12.22 -21.70 -93.51
CA THR A 2 -12.89 -20.45 -93.15
C THR A 2 -12.50 -20.06 -91.71
N LEU A 3 -12.48 -18.76 -91.44
CA LEU A 3 -12.30 -18.10 -90.14
C LEU A 3 -13.46 -18.42 -89.16
N TYR A 4 -13.22 -18.47 -87.83
CA TYR A 4 -13.78 -17.55 -86.81
C TYR A 4 -13.66 -18.07 -85.35
N ARG A 5 -12.76 -17.43 -84.60
CA ARG A 5 -12.87 -16.79 -83.26
C ARG A 5 -14.11 -17.07 -82.36
N GLN A 6 -13.86 -17.51 -81.12
CA GLN A 6 -14.25 -16.92 -79.80
C GLN A 6 -13.93 -17.93 -78.66
N SER A 7 -12.96 -17.67 -77.75
CA SER A 7 -13.10 -17.15 -76.36
C SER A 7 -14.10 -17.93 -75.48
N LYS A 8 -13.85 -18.42 -74.26
CA LYS A 8 -12.96 -18.07 -73.14
C LYS A 8 -12.80 -19.35 -72.26
N HIS A 9 -11.73 -19.47 -71.47
CA HIS A 9 -11.74 -19.86 -70.05
C HIS A 9 -10.30 -19.96 -69.52
N GLU A 10 -9.92 -19.00 -68.66
CA GLU A 10 -8.79 -19.06 -67.74
C GLU A 10 -9.03 -20.10 -66.63
N ALA A 11 -7.98 -20.74 -66.14
CA ALA A 11 -7.45 -20.50 -64.80
C ALA A 11 -6.22 -21.38 -64.53
N ALA A 12 -5.26 -20.79 -63.83
CA ALA A 12 -3.86 -21.15 -63.76
C ALA A 12 -3.53 -22.21 -62.70
N LEU A 13 -2.38 -22.86 -62.92
CA LEU A 13 -1.74 -23.85 -62.05
C LEU A 13 -1.45 -23.31 -60.64
N ASN A 14 -1.84 -24.09 -59.64
CA ASN A 14 -1.46 -23.95 -58.23
C ASN A 14 0.02 -24.30 -58.01
N ILE A 15 0.79 -23.36 -57.45
CA ILE A 15 2.06 -23.64 -56.76
C ILE A 15 1.96 -23.03 -55.36
N ALA A 16 1.81 -23.88 -54.35
CA ALA A 16 1.70 -23.49 -52.96
C ALA A 16 3.07 -23.11 -52.38
N ALA A 17 3.15 -21.91 -51.78
CA ALA A 17 4.31 -21.43 -51.03
C ALA A 17 4.30 -21.97 -49.58
N PRO A 18 5.46 -22.16 -48.93
CA PRO A 18 5.55 -22.72 -47.58
C PRO A 18 5.00 -21.73 -46.55
N THR A 19 4.20 -22.26 -45.63
CA THR A 19 3.45 -21.50 -44.63
C THR A 19 4.34 -20.98 -43.51
N ARG A 20 4.01 -19.76 -43.10
CA ARG A 20 4.69 -18.83 -42.18
C ARG A 20 5.26 -19.44 -40.90
N HIS A 21 6.44 -18.93 -40.57
CA HIS A 21 7.05 -18.87 -39.26
C HIS A 21 6.01 -18.69 -38.14
N SER A 22 6.06 -19.58 -37.14
CA SER A 22 5.47 -19.34 -35.83
C SER A 22 6.21 -18.19 -35.16
N GLU A 23 5.65 -16.99 -35.22
CA GLU A 23 6.04 -15.88 -34.35
C GLU A 23 5.85 -16.32 -32.90
N LEU A 24 6.97 -16.53 -32.20
CA LEU A 24 7.01 -16.51 -30.74
C LEU A 24 6.54 -15.11 -30.34
N ALA A 25 5.25 -14.98 -30.01
CA ALA A 25 4.76 -13.83 -29.28
C ALA A 25 5.51 -13.83 -27.94
N MET A 26 6.55 -13.02 -27.84
CA MET A 26 7.03 -12.55 -26.54
C MET A 26 5.83 -11.86 -25.90
N GLU A 27 5.17 -12.54 -24.97
CA GLU A 27 4.36 -11.86 -23.97
C GLU A 27 5.30 -10.86 -23.28
N TYR A 28 5.24 -9.61 -23.71
CA TYR A 28 5.72 -8.50 -22.91
C TYR A 28 4.86 -8.48 -21.66
N THR A 29 5.23 -9.27 -20.65
CA THR A 29 4.76 -9.07 -19.29
C THR A 29 5.24 -7.69 -18.90
N ALA A 30 4.34 -6.70 -19.01
CA ALA A 30 4.62 -5.34 -18.56
C ALA A 30 5.20 -5.44 -17.14
N LEU A 31 6.31 -4.75 -16.88
CA LEU A 31 6.93 -4.73 -15.56
C LEU A 31 5.85 -4.35 -14.53
N PRO A 32 5.81 -5.02 -13.38
CA PRO A 32 4.81 -4.74 -12.36
C PRO A 32 4.90 -3.25 -11.98
N PRO A 33 3.76 -2.53 -11.90
CA PRO A 33 3.75 -1.15 -11.44
C PRO A 33 4.45 -1.03 -10.09
N GLU A 34 5.41 -0.11 -10.03
CA GLU A 34 6.13 0.23 -8.80
C GLU A 34 5.41 1.37 -8.08
N VAL A 35 5.25 1.22 -6.76
CA VAL A 35 4.58 2.19 -5.90
C VAL A 35 5.49 2.58 -4.76
N ASN A 36 5.87 3.85 -4.69
CA ASN A 36 6.68 4.39 -3.59
C ASN A 36 5.79 4.76 -2.40
N VAL A 37 6.07 4.15 -1.24
CA VAL A 37 5.30 4.31 0.00
C VAL A 37 6.20 4.88 1.08
N LEU A 38 5.80 6.01 1.66
CA LEU A 38 6.56 6.66 2.73
C LEU A 38 5.89 6.43 4.09
N LEU A 39 6.62 5.90 5.06
CA LEU A 39 6.18 5.81 6.45
C LEU A 39 6.68 7.00 7.25
N LEU A 40 5.76 7.67 7.94
CA LEU A 40 6.05 8.76 8.87
C LEU A 40 5.41 8.45 10.23
N GLY A 41 5.96 9.01 11.31
CA GLY A 41 5.46 8.77 12.67
C GLY A 41 6.58 8.86 13.69
N ASP A 42 6.23 8.92 14.97
CA ASP A 42 7.18 9.10 16.07
C ASP A 42 8.25 7.98 16.10
N ALA A 43 9.34 8.25 16.81
CA ALA A 43 10.33 7.22 17.12
C ALA A 43 9.66 6.07 17.88
N GLU A 44 10.16 4.84 17.68
CA GLU A 44 9.74 3.65 18.42
C GLU A 44 8.27 3.20 18.25
N VAL A 45 7.47 3.84 17.38
CA VAL A 45 6.09 3.40 17.10
C VAL A 45 6.00 2.03 16.41
N GLY A 46 7.11 1.54 15.85
CA GLY A 46 7.21 0.20 15.26
C GLY A 46 7.25 0.15 13.73
N LYS A 47 7.58 1.26 13.04
CA LYS A 47 7.68 1.34 11.57
C LYS A 47 8.62 0.27 10.99
N SER A 48 9.85 0.21 11.48
CA SER A 48 10.84 -0.76 11.01
C SER A 48 10.47 -2.20 11.39
N THR A 49 9.79 -2.40 12.53
CA THR A 49 9.23 -3.71 12.93
C THR A 49 8.14 -4.18 11.98
N PHE A 50 7.26 -3.26 11.55
CA PHE A 50 6.26 -3.54 10.52
C PHE A 50 6.91 -3.95 9.20
N LEU A 51 7.88 -3.19 8.70
CA LEU A 51 8.61 -3.52 7.47
C LEU A 51 9.34 -4.87 7.58
N SER A 52 9.91 -5.17 8.75
CA SER A 52 10.57 -6.45 9.02
C SER A 52 9.59 -7.63 8.98
N ARG A 53 8.37 -7.45 9.48
CA ARG A 53 7.32 -8.47 9.33
C ARG A 53 6.96 -8.69 7.86
N LEU A 54 6.93 -7.64 7.05
CA LEU A 54 6.61 -7.76 5.63
C LEU A 54 7.69 -8.53 4.85
N SER A 55 8.97 -8.44 5.25
CA SER A 55 10.08 -9.11 4.56
C SER A 55 10.13 -10.63 4.78
N LEU A 56 9.51 -11.13 5.85
CA LEU A 56 9.28 -12.56 6.04
C LEU A 56 8.27 -13.14 5.03
N GLY A 57 7.69 -12.29 4.18
CA GLY A 57 6.62 -12.63 3.28
C GLY A 57 5.30 -12.75 4.03
N VAL A 58 4.21 -12.59 3.28
CA VAL A 58 2.88 -12.91 3.77
C VAL A 58 2.72 -14.42 3.70
N GLN A 59 3.38 -15.16 4.59
CA GLN A 59 3.25 -16.62 4.65
C GLN A 59 1.77 -16.96 4.88
N PRO A 60 1.12 -17.66 3.93
CA PRO A 60 -0.24 -18.13 4.14
C PRO A 60 -0.16 -19.30 5.12
N ARG A 61 -0.57 -19.06 6.37
CA ARG A 61 -0.89 -20.12 7.34
C ARG A 61 0.25 -21.11 7.64
N SER A 62 1.34 -20.63 8.22
CA SER A 62 2.04 -21.48 9.19
C SER A 62 2.12 -20.73 10.52
N ASP A 63 1.27 -21.16 11.46
CA ASP A 63 1.37 -20.84 12.89
C ASP A 63 2.68 -21.40 13.52
N ASP A 64 3.57 -21.96 12.70
CA ASP A 64 4.79 -22.69 13.09
C ASP A 64 6.08 -21.86 12.97
N LEU A 65 6.03 -20.60 12.53
CA LEU A 65 7.18 -19.71 12.69
C LEU A 65 7.16 -19.15 14.13
N PRO A 66 8.24 -19.31 14.92
CA PRO A 66 8.26 -18.78 16.28
C PRO A 66 7.97 -17.27 16.22
N PRO A 67 7.00 -16.76 17.01
CA PRO A 67 6.49 -15.38 16.87
C PRO A 67 7.52 -14.25 17.08
N TYR A 68 8.78 -14.56 17.38
CA TYR A 68 9.65 -13.67 18.14
C TYR A 68 10.92 -13.20 17.42
N GLU A 69 11.35 -13.83 16.32
CA GLU A 69 12.56 -13.40 15.62
C GLU A 69 12.23 -12.75 14.27
N LEU A 70 12.02 -11.44 14.34
CA LEU A 70 11.90 -10.59 13.17
C LEU A 70 13.29 -10.28 12.60
N PRO A 71 13.49 -10.36 11.28
CA PRO A 71 14.78 -10.08 10.66
C PRO A 71 15.15 -8.62 10.87
N LYS A 72 16.38 -8.34 11.30
CA LYS A 72 16.86 -6.97 11.42
C LYS A 72 16.98 -6.37 10.03
N LEU A 73 16.26 -5.29 9.79
CA LEU A 73 16.42 -4.48 8.59
C LEU A 73 17.59 -3.53 8.79
N LEU A 74 18.41 -3.35 7.75
CA LEU A 74 19.46 -2.34 7.75
C LEU A 74 18.97 -1.13 6.96
N ASP A 75 19.18 0.08 7.47
CA ASP A 75 18.71 1.30 6.81
C ASP A 75 19.32 1.51 5.41
N ILE A 76 20.47 0.89 5.13
CA ILE A 76 21.11 0.89 3.81
C ILE A 76 20.33 0.10 2.75
N ASP A 77 19.44 -0.81 3.17
CA ASP A 77 18.64 -1.65 2.27
C ASP A 77 17.39 -0.92 1.76
N GLN A 78 17.21 0.36 2.12
CA GLN A 78 16.10 1.16 1.62
C GLN A 78 16.29 1.53 0.13
N PRO A 79 15.22 1.45 -0.69
CA PRO A 79 13.85 1.10 -0.32
C PRO A 79 13.61 -0.39 -0.09
N TYR A 80 12.81 -0.72 0.93
CA TYR A 80 12.37 -2.09 1.17
C TYR A 80 11.27 -2.46 0.16
N ALA A 81 11.59 -3.33 -0.79
CA ALA A 81 10.67 -3.73 -1.85
C ALA A 81 9.87 -4.99 -1.47
N PHE A 82 8.55 -4.96 -1.65
CA PHE A 82 7.66 -6.10 -1.48
C PHE A 82 6.78 -6.29 -2.71
N ASP A 83 6.75 -7.51 -3.24
CA ASP A 83 5.88 -7.87 -4.36
C ASP A 83 4.54 -8.39 -3.83
N ILE A 84 3.43 -7.82 -4.31
CA ILE A 84 2.07 -8.23 -3.97
C ILE A 84 1.25 -8.43 -5.24
N THR A 85 0.43 -9.48 -5.28
CA THR A 85 -0.49 -9.72 -6.40
C THR A 85 -1.91 -9.39 -5.98
N LEU A 86 -2.52 -8.39 -6.62
CA LEU A 86 -3.90 -7.95 -6.35
C LEU A 86 -4.75 -8.20 -7.61
N TYR A 87 -5.84 -8.96 -7.48
CA TYR A 87 -6.74 -9.32 -8.59
C TYR A 87 -6.02 -9.88 -9.83
N GLY A 88 -4.97 -10.67 -9.62
CA GLY A 88 -4.17 -11.26 -10.70
C GLY A 88 -3.18 -10.32 -11.37
N ARG A 89 -3.01 -9.08 -10.87
CA ARG A 89 -1.98 -8.14 -11.32
C ARG A 89 -0.88 -8.01 -10.26
N PRO A 90 0.40 -8.21 -10.63
CA PRO A 90 1.51 -8.00 -9.71
C PRO A 90 1.79 -6.50 -9.52
N TYR A 91 2.12 -6.10 -8.31
CA TYR A 91 2.53 -4.75 -7.89
C TYR A 91 3.81 -4.88 -7.07
N ARG A 92 4.70 -3.90 -7.19
CA ARG A 92 5.92 -3.80 -6.39
C ARG A 92 5.85 -2.57 -5.50
N LEU A 93 5.71 -2.76 -4.19
CA LEU A 93 5.64 -1.68 -3.21
C LEU A 93 7.05 -1.40 -2.67
N GLN A 94 7.52 -0.17 -2.80
CA GLN A 94 8.82 0.29 -2.32
C GLN A 94 8.62 1.16 -1.09
N PHE A 95 9.02 0.65 0.08
CA PHE A 95 8.82 1.34 1.34
C PHE A 95 10.06 2.12 1.78
N PHE A 96 9.82 3.35 2.21
CA PHE A 96 10.81 4.26 2.78
C PHE A 96 10.46 4.54 4.24
N ASP A 97 11.44 4.42 5.13
CA ASP A 97 11.32 4.78 6.55
C ASP A 97 12.05 6.10 6.83
N THR A 98 11.60 6.84 7.84
CA THR A 98 12.22 8.08 8.33
C THR A 98 13.68 7.94 8.76
N ALA A 99 14.12 6.71 9.07
CA ALA A 99 15.51 6.39 9.40
C ALA A 99 16.44 6.33 8.17
N SER A 100 15.93 6.62 6.96
CA SER A 100 16.74 6.64 5.75
C SER A 100 17.93 7.60 5.87
N PRO A 101 19.13 7.21 5.40
CA PRO A 101 20.27 8.12 5.31
C PRO A 101 20.04 9.26 4.30
N LEU A 102 19.09 9.11 3.38
CA LEU A 102 18.65 10.15 2.47
C LEU A 102 17.56 10.99 3.12
N ASN A 103 17.58 12.31 2.89
CA ASN A 103 16.53 13.19 3.40
C ASN A 103 15.19 12.81 2.75
N TYR A 104 14.28 12.25 3.55
CA TYR A 104 12.97 11.78 3.09
C TYR A 104 12.12 12.89 2.45
N THR A 105 12.41 14.18 2.70
CA THR A 105 11.71 15.30 2.04
C THR A 105 12.01 15.42 0.55
N LEU A 106 13.05 14.74 0.05
CA LEU A 106 13.40 14.69 -1.37
C LEU A 106 12.71 13.55 -2.12
N LEU A 107 11.98 12.69 -1.41
CA LEU A 107 11.25 11.59 -2.01
C LEU A 107 9.98 12.09 -2.70
N HIS A 108 9.60 11.37 -3.76
CA HIS A 108 8.31 11.54 -4.41
C HIS A 108 7.40 10.33 -4.11
N PRO A 109 6.81 10.25 -2.91
CA PRO A 109 5.92 9.15 -2.57
C PRO A 109 4.64 9.20 -3.41
N GLN A 110 4.11 8.03 -3.72
CA GLN A 110 2.77 7.85 -4.32
C GLN A 110 1.73 7.44 -3.26
N PHE A 111 2.18 7.16 -2.03
CA PHE A 111 1.35 6.84 -0.89
C PHE A 111 2.07 7.22 0.41
N VAL A 112 1.37 7.80 1.38
CA VAL A 112 1.92 8.13 2.69
C VAL A 112 1.18 7.38 3.79
N ILE A 113 1.92 6.79 4.73
CA ILE A 113 1.38 6.12 5.92
C ILE A 113 1.84 6.86 7.18
N LEU A 114 0.89 7.43 7.90
CA LEU A 114 1.07 8.04 9.22
C LEU A 114 0.90 6.97 10.30
N CYS A 115 2.00 6.57 10.92
CA CYS A 115 2.08 5.48 11.88
C CYS A 115 2.05 6.00 13.32
N TYR A 116 1.23 5.37 14.17
CA TYR A 116 1.22 5.60 15.62
C TYR A 116 1.25 4.28 16.39
N ASP A 117 1.59 4.33 17.68
CA ASP A 117 1.58 3.18 18.59
C ASP A 117 0.25 3.11 19.34
N ILE A 118 -0.49 2.01 19.20
CA ILE A 118 -1.78 1.80 19.86
C ILE A 118 -1.64 1.84 21.40
N SER A 119 -0.48 1.54 21.96
CA SER A 119 -0.23 1.62 23.40
C SER A 119 0.08 3.03 23.90
N SER A 120 0.32 3.99 23.00
CA SER A 120 0.71 5.37 23.32
C SER A 120 -0.16 6.41 22.61
N ARG A 121 -1.14 6.96 23.34
CA ARG A 121 -2.00 8.05 22.86
C ARG A 121 -1.24 9.27 22.33
N ALA A 122 -0.12 9.63 22.96
CA ALA A 122 0.67 10.78 22.53
C ALA A 122 1.10 10.66 21.07
N SER A 123 1.45 9.45 20.62
CA SER A 123 1.84 9.20 19.23
C SER A 123 0.70 9.37 18.22
N LEU A 124 -0.56 9.17 18.64
CA LEU A 124 -1.74 9.48 17.82
C LEU A 124 -1.94 10.99 17.70
N ASP A 125 -1.80 11.72 18.82
CA ASP A 125 -1.94 13.18 18.83
C ASP A 125 -0.86 13.85 17.96
N SER A 126 0.37 13.34 18.01
CA SER A 126 1.51 13.73 17.16
C SER A 126 1.19 13.70 15.67
N LEU A 127 0.31 12.79 15.21
CA LEU A 127 -0.06 12.71 13.79
C LEU A 127 -0.66 14.03 13.31
N SER A 128 -1.57 14.59 14.09
CA SER A 128 -2.26 15.83 13.75
C SER A 128 -1.42 17.08 13.99
N SER A 129 -0.59 17.09 15.05
CA SER A 129 0.19 18.26 15.44
C SER A 129 1.50 18.41 14.67
N THR A 130 2.06 17.31 14.19
CA THR A 130 3.43 17.27 13.66
C THR A 130 3.49 16.65 12.28
N TRP A 131 3.03 15.41 12.13
CA TRP A 131 3.28 14.64 10.90
C TRP A 131 2.43 15.09 9.72
N LEU A 132 1.12 15.33 9.92
CA LEU A 132 0.26 15.85 8.86
C LEU A 132 0.70 17.24 8.37
N PRO A 133 1.06 18.22 9.24
CA PRO A 133 1.67 19.46 8.79
C PRO A 133 2.95 19.27 7.96
N ILE A 134 3.81 18.30 8.31
CA ILE A 134 5.01 17.98 7.52
C ILE A 134 4.61 17.44 6.14
N VAL A 135 3.62 16.55 6.08
CA VAL A 135 3.11 16.02 4.80
C VAL A 135 2.59 17.15 3.91
N ASN A 136 1.73 18.01 4.46
CA ASN A 136 1.16 19.13 3.72
C ASN A 136 2.20 20.18 3.31
N LYS A 137 3.32 20.29 4.05
CA LYS A 137 4.39 21.24 3.71
C LYS A 137 5.32 20.71 2.62
N HIS A 138 5.65 19.43 2.65
CA HIS A 138 6.70 18.87 1.80
C HIS A 138 6.17 18.08 0.61
N PHE A 139 4.96 17.53 0.69
CA PHE A 139 4.42 16.60 -0.32
C PHE A 139 3.11 17.07 -0.96
N ASN A 140 2.66 18.31 -0.70
CA ASN A 140 1.44 18.90 -1.28
C ASN A 140 1.60 19.36 -2.75
N TYR A 141 2.60 18.87 -3.46
CA TYR A 141 2.73 19.12 -4.90
C TYR A 141 1.76 18.25 -5.73
N ASP A 142 1.20 17.21 -5.12
CA ASP A 142 0.16 16.36 -5.71
C ASP A 142 -1.08 16.40 -4.81
N GLU A 143 -2.15 17.05 -5.26
CA GLU A 143 -3.42 17.11 -4.54
C GLU A 143 -4.11 15.74 -4.41
N ASN A 144 -3.57 14.70 -5.06
CA ASN A 144 -4.10 13.34 -5.04
C ASN A 144 -3.21 12.36 -4.29
N LEU A 145 -2.21 12.81 -3.52
CA LEU A 145 -1.36 11.91 -2.72
C LEU A 145 -2.18 11.25 -1.60
N PRO A 146 -2.49 9.95 -1.68
CA PRO A 146 -3.30 9.29 -0.66
C PRO A 146 -2.54 9.16 0.67
N VAL A 147 -3.25 9.38 1.76
CA VAL A 147 -2.74 9.31 3.14
C VAL A 147 -3.53 8.28 3.94
N MET A 148 -2.83 7.34 4.57
CA MET A 148 -3.39 6.38 5.53
C MET A 148 -2.91 6.66 6.93
N VAL A 149 -3.78 6.50 7.93
CA VAL A 149 -3.40 6.37 9.33
C VAL A 149 -3.28 4.89 9.69
N LEU A 150 -2.13 4.49 10.24
CA LEU A 150 -1.85 3.11 10.62
C LEU A 150 -1.54 3.00 12.13
N GLY A 151 -2.41 2.28 12.85
CA GLY A 151 -2.17 1.89 14.24
C GLY A 151 -1.30 0.64 14.34
N LEU A 152 -0.09 0.79 14.85
CA LEU A 152 0.86 -0.30 15.06
C LEU A 152 0.75 -0.87 16.49
N LYS A 153 1.35 -2.04 16.70
CA LYS A 153 1.37 -2.77 17.99
C LYS A 153 -0.02 -3.06 18.54
N ARG A 154 -0.96 -3.45 17.67
CA ARG A 154 -2.34 -3.76 18.05
C ARG A 154 -2.45 -4.81 19.16
N ASP A 155 -1.50 -5.74 19.23
CA ASP A 155 -1.37 -6.76 20.28
C ASP A 155 -1.21 -6.18 21.69
N LEU A 156 -0.72 -4.94 21.82
CA LEU A 156 -0.53 -4.27 23.11
C LEU A 156 -1.78 -3.55 23.62
N ARG A 157 -2.90 -3.58 22.88
CA ARG A 157 -4.14 -2.91 23.28
C ARG A 157 -4.68 -3.47 24.59
N LYS A 158 -4.95 -2.58 25.54
CA LYS A 158 -5.60 -2.91 26.81
C LYS A 158 -6.91 -2.13 26.95
N GLN A 159 -7.91 -2.78 27.55
CA GLN A 159 -9.14 -2.08 27.96
C GLN A 159 -8.80 -1.05 29.02
N TRP A 160 -9.45 0.11 28.96
CA TRP A 160 -9.28 1.14 29.97
C TRP A 160 -9.87 0.69 31.30
N THR A 161 -9.13 0.94 32.36
CA THR A 161 -9.55 0.69 33.74
C THR A 161 -10.62 1.70 34.17
N LEU A 162 -11.36 1.37 35.23
CA LEU A 162 -12.33 2.31 35.83
C LEU A 162 -11.65 3.60 36.31
N ALA A 163 -10.40 3.51 36.77
CA ALA A 163 -9.61 4.65 37.19
C ALA A 163 -9.30 5.60 36.01
N GLU A 164 -8.92 5.06 34.85
CA GLU A 164 -8.62 5.85 33.65
C GLU A 164 -9.85 6.56 33.07
N HIS A 165 -11.03 5.97 33.18
CA HIS A 165 -12.28 6.61 32.78
C HIS A 165 -12.64 7.82 33.67
N GLY A 166 -12.14 7.85 34.90
CA GLY A 166 -12.51 8.83 35.90
C GLY A 166 -13.98 8.74 36.33
N PRO A 167 -14.39 9.55 37.32
CA PRO A 167 -15.75 9.52 37.86
C PRO A 167 -16.83 9.84 36.81
N ASP A 168 -16.50 10.69 35.82
CA ASP A 168 -17.44 11.13 34.78
C ASP A 168 -17.45 10.23 33.54
N LYS A 169 -16.67 9.13 33.51
CA LYS A 169 -16.47 8.23 32.35
C LYS A 169 -15.99 8.91 31.07
N LYS A 170 -15.30 10.05 31.20
CA LYS A 170 -14.75 10.83 30.07
C LYS A 170 -13.22 10.74 29.96
N GLY A 171 -12.57 10.24 31.00
CA GLY A 171 -11.14 10.00 30.98
C GLY A 171 -10.78 8.92 29.96
N LYS A 172 -9.55 9.00 29.48
CA LYS A 172 -9.03 8.12 28.43
C LYS A 172 -7.76 7.47 28.93
N GLY A 173 -7.67 6.16 28.77
CA GLY A 173 -6.45 5.42 29.07
C GLY A 173 -5.35 5.66 28.04
N ALA A 174 -4.18 5.07 28.32
CA ALA A 174 -3.01 5.17 27.47
C ALA A 174 -3.20 4.48 26.10
N SER A 175 -3.89 3.33 26.09
CA SER A 175 -4.20 2.61 24.86
C SER A 175 -5.23 3.36 24.02
N VAL A 176 -5.00 3.44 22.72
CA VAL A 176 -5.93 4.00 21.75
C VAL A 176 -6.97 2.96 21.36
N MET A 177 -8.24 3.33 21.43
CA MET A 177 -9.34 2.47 20.97
C MET A 177 -9.60 2.66 19.47
N PRO A 178 -10.10 1.64 18.73
CA PRO A 178 -10.26 1.72 17.28
C PRO A 178 -11.06 2.94 16.81
N HIS A 179 -12.15 3.25 17.52
CA HIS A 179 -13.01 4.38 17.19
C HIS A 179 -12.28 5.73 17.29
N GLU A 180 -11.27 5.84 18.16
CA GLU A 180 -10.49 7.06 18.31
C GLU A 180 -9.49 7.24 17.19
N GLY A 181 -8.78 6.16 16.80
CA GLY A 181 -7.87 6.18 15.67
C GLY A 181 -8.61 6.53 14.37
N LEU A 182 -9.75 5.87 14.14
CA LEU A 182 -10.62 6.15 13.00
C LEU A 182 -11.13 7.60 13.00
N GLN A 183 -11.60 8.10 14.15
CA GLN A 183 -12.07 9.47 14.27
C GLN A 183 -10.96 10.50 14.00
N THR A 184 -9.73 10.22 14.46
CA THR A 184 -8.57 11.06 14.16
C THR A 184 -8.25 11.05 12.67
N ALA A 185 -8.25 9.88 12.02
CA ALA A 185 -8.06 9.77 10.57
C ALA A 185 -9.11 10.57 9.78
N GLN A 186 -10.38 10.47 10.17
CA GLN A 186 -11.48 11.23 9.58
C GLN A 186 -11.31 12.74 9.76
N ARG A 187 -10.94 13.20 10.96
CA ARG A 187 -10.69 14.63 11.21
C ARG A 187 -9.52 15.18 10.39
N MET A 188 -8.52 14.34 10.15
CA MET A 188 -7.37 14.67 9.31
C MET A 188 -7.65 14.52 7.81
N LEU A 189 -8.86 14.06 7.44
CA LEU A 189 -9.27 13.81 6.06
C LEU A 189 -8.34 12.80 5.35
N CYS A 190 -7.85 11.80 6.08
CA CYS A 190 -7.08 10.70 5.51
C CYS A 190 -7.99 9.71 4.76
N ASP A 191 -7.50 9.17 3.65
CA ASP A 191 -8.23 8.24 2.78
C ASP A 191 -8.54 6.91 3.47
N HIS A 192 -7.62 6.47 4.34
CA HIS A 192 -7.67 5.16 4.98
C HIS A 192 -7.28 5.20 6.45
N TYR A 193 -7.87 4.26 7.20
CA TYR A 193 -7.46 3.91 8.54
C TYR A 193 -7.34 2.40 8.66
N ALA A 194 -6.23 1.93 9.22
CA ALA A 194 -6.00 0.52 9.49
C ALA A 194 -5.23 0.33 10.80
N GLU A 195 -5.28 -0.88 11.35
CA GLU A 195 -4.46 -1.29 12.49
C GLU A 195 -3.84 -2.65 12.24
N CYS A 196 -2.60 -2.86 12.68
CA CYS A 196 -1.96 -4.16 12.55
C CYS A 196 -1.02 -4.47 13.73
N SER A 197 -0.65 -5.74 13.84
CA SER A 197 0.38 -6.20 14.76
C SER A 197 1.49 -6.89 13.99
N ALA A 198 2.65 -6.23 13.91
CA ALA A 198 3.84 -6.82 13.31
C ALA A 198 4.38 -8.01 14.13
N LEU A 199 4.03 -8.13 15.41
CA LEU A 199 4.43 -9.26 16.25
C LEU A 199 3.63 -10.53 15.95
N THR A 200 2.31 -10.39 15.75
CA THR A 200 1.42 -11.53 15.46
C THR A 200 1.21 -11.76 13.96
N GLY A 201 1.55 -10.78 13.12
CA GLY A 201 1.22 -10.77 11.70
C GLY A 201 -0.23 -10.36 11.41
N GLU A 202 -1.03 -10.04 12.43
CA GLU A 202 -2.43 -9.69 12.25
C GLU A 202 -2.59 -8.42 11.42
N LEU A 203 -3.42 -8.51 10.37
CA LEU A 203 -3.79 -7.43 9.44
C LEU A 203 -2.66 -6.80 8.60
N CYS A 204 -1.40 -7.24 8.71
CA CYS A 204 -0.30 -6.68 7.91
C CYS A 204 -0.51 -6.82 6.40
N ARG A 205 -1.08 -7.94 5.93
CA ARG A 205 -1.40 -8.14 4.49
C ARG A 205 -2.48 -7.17 4.02
N GLN A 206 -3.51 -6.97 4.83
CA GLN A 206 -4.64 -6.10 4.50
C GLN A 206 -4.18 -4.66 4.29
N VAL A 207 -3.25 -4.17 5.13
CA VAL A 207 -2.59 -2.87 4.94
C VAL A 207 -1.92 -2.78 3.56
N LEU A 208 -1.16 -3.81 3.15
CA LEU A 208 -0.53 -3.83 1.83
C LEU A 208 -1.55 -3.83 0.68
N GLU A 209 -2.64 -4.57 0.84
CA GLU A 209 -3.71 -4.65 -0.16
C GLU A 209 -4.42 -3.31 -0.34
N ASP A 210 -4.64 -2.57 0.75
CA ASP A 210 -5.22 -1.24 0.69
C ASP A 210 -4.31 -0.23 0.02
N VAL A 211 -3.02 -0.24 0.35
CA VAL A 211 -2.01 0.59 -0.33
C VAL A 211 -2.00 0.27 -1.83
N ALA A 212 -1.86 -1.00 -2.21
CA ALA A 212 -1.82 -1.42 -3.61
C ALA A 212 -3.11 -1.05 -4.36
N ARG A 213 -4.28 -1.27 -3.74
CA ARG A 213 -5.59 -0.96 -4.32
C ARG A 213 -5.76 0.53 -4.57
N THR A 214 -5.34 1.36 -3.62
CA THR A 214 -5.51 2.81 -3.74
C THR A 214 -4.52 3.41 -4.72
N SER A 215 -3.26 2.97 -4.70
CA SER A 215 -2.27 3.37 -5.70
C SER A 215 -2.64 2.91 -7.13
N ALA A 216 -3.33 1.78 -7.27
CA ALA A 216 -3.87 1.34 -8.56
C ALA A 216 -5.00 2.25 -9.07
N LYS A 217 -5.79 2.87 -8.18
CA LYS A 217 -6.86 3.80 -8.54
C LYS A 217 -6.33 5.18 -8.89
N THR A 218 -5.30 5.67 -8.21
CA THR A 218 -4.68 6.97 -8.50
C THR A 218 -3.85 6.96 -9.78
N THR A 219 -3.40 5.79 -10.24
CA THR A 219 -2.69 5.60 -11.51
C THR A 219 -3.60 5.30 -12.72
N ALA A 220 -4.89 5.03 -12.48
CA ALA A 220 -5.88 4.96 -13.56
C ALA A 220 -6.24 6.38 -14.04
N LYS A 221 -6.48 6.57 -15.33
CA LYS A 221 -6.67 7.88 -16.00
C LYS A 221 -7.74 8.80 -15.41
N ASP A 222 -8.58 8.30 -14.51
CA ASP A 222 -9.60 9.07 -13.80
C ASP A 222 -9.23 9.09 -12.31
N GLY A 223 -8.53 10.16 -11.90
CA GLY A 223 -8.08 10.38 -10.52
C GLY A 223 -9.20 10.16 -9.50
N ALA A 224 -8.97 9.24 -8.56
CA ALA A 224 -9.97 8.81 -7.61
C ALA A 224 -9.99 9.73 -6.37
N LYS A 225 -10.73 10.84 -6.45
CA LYS A 225 -11.34 11.42 -5.23
C LYS A 225 -12.64 10.66 -4.95
N SER A 226 -12.81 10.16 -3.73
CA SER A 226 -14.14 9.92 -3.19
C SER A 226 -14.88 11.27 -3.20
N GLN A 227 -16.01 11.31 -3.90
CA GLN A 227 -16.87 12.49 -3.96
C GLN A 227 -17.57 12.65 -2.62
N GLY A 228 -17.03 13.49 -1.73
CA GLY A 228 -17.74 14.01 -0.56
C GLY A 228 -17.28 13.49 0.81
N PRO A 229 -17.84 14.04 1.91
CA PRO A 229 -17.41 13.80 3.28
C PRO A 229 -17.82 12.42 3.83
N ASP A 230 -18.22 11.48 2.98
CA ASP A 230 -18.62 10.15 3.38
C ASP A 230 -17.52 9.12 3.12
N MET A 231 -17.10 8.51 4.24
CA MET A 231 -16.36 7.26 4.40
C MET A 231 -14.85 7.27 4.12
N CYS A 232 -14.11 7.57 5.19
CA CYS A 232 -12.86 6.86 5.46
C CYS A 232 -13.16 5.35 5.42
N ASN A 233 -12.58 4.63 4.45
CA ASN A 233 -12.75 3.18 4.37
C ASN A 233 -12.06 2.55 5.57
N THR A 234 -12.83 1.83 6.39
CA THR A 234 -12.35 1.11 7.57
C THR A 234 -12.24 -0.37 7.22
N MET A 235 -11.12 -1.02 7.55
CA MET A 235 -11.00 -2.48 7.64
C MET A 235 -10.55 -2.90 9.04
#